data_AF-A0A168HEM3-F1
#
_entry.id   AF-A0A168HEM3-F1
#
_cell.length_a   1.000
_cell.length_b   1.000
_cell.length_c   1.000
_cell.angle_alpha   90.00
_cell.angle_beta   90.00
_cell.angle_gamma   90.00
#
_symmetry.space_group_name_H-M   'P 1'
#
loop_
_entity.id
_entity.type
_entity.pdbx_description
1 polymer ?
#
loop_
_entity_poly.entity_id
_entity_poly.type
_entity_poly.pdbx_seq_one_letter_code
_entity_poly.pdbx_strand_id
1 'polypeptide(L)'
;MEISSGPFFTTSTGLIDSIDKKLMVVLRDGRKLIGTLRSFDQFANLVLQDTIERIYVGNCYGDIPRGIFLIRGENVVLLGEIDLDKEEQINLRQVPVEEILVAQREEIEAKEKVEKIRSKILHDQGFCVDSAQNDLY
;
A
#
# COMPACT_ATOMS: atom_id res chain seq x y z
N MET A 1 13.75 15.28 40.74
CA MET A 1 12.80 14.20 40.42
C MET A 1 12.60 14.29 38.91
N GLU A 2 13.39 13.55 38.15
CA GLU A 2 13.21 13.49 36.69
C GLU A 2 11.90 12.74 36.44
N ILE A 3 10.91 13.46 35.94
CA ILE A 3 9.71 12.84 35.39
C ILE A 3 10.19 12.20 34.10
N SER A 4 10.48 10.89 34.11
CA SER A 4 10.63 10.17 32.85
C SER A 4 9.28 10.21 32.16
N SER A 5 9.16 11.05 31.14
CA SER A 5 8.02 11.05 30.26
C SER A 5 7.92 9.65 29.66
N GLY A 6 6.80 8.96 29.93
CA GLY A 6 6.50 7.69 29.27
C GLY A 6 6.50 7.83 27.75
N PRO A 7 6.46 6.71 27.00
CA PRO A 7 6.47 6.75 25.54
C PRO A 7 5.34 7.65 25.02
N PHE A 8 5.69 8.56 24.11
CA PHE A 8 4.73 9.42 23.46
C PHE A 8 3.98 8.61 22.39
N PHE A 9 2.65 8.50 22.54
CA PHE A 9 1.78 7.80 21.59
C PHE A 9 1.12 8.82 20.65
N THR A 10 1.90 9.36 19.72
CA THR A 10 1.39 10.25 18.67
C THR A 10 1.71 9.68 17.29
N THR A 11 0.93 10.05 16.27
CA THR A 11 1.23 9.69 14.88
C THR A 11 2.63 10.17 14.48
N SER A 12 2.99 11.39 14.89
CA SER A 12 4.30 11.96 14.59
C SER A 12 5.45 11.15 15.18
N THR A 13 5.30 10.64 16.40
CA THR A 13 6.31 9.77 17.02
C THR A 13 6.38 8.39 16.38
N GLY A 14 5.30 7.90 15.78
CA GLY A 14 5.35 6.66 14.99
C GLY A 14 6.09 6.81 13.65
N LEU A 15 6.06 8.01 13.05
CA LEU A 15 6.68 8.26 11.75
C LEU A 15 8.07 8.90 11.82
N ILE A 16 8.43 9.52 12.94
CA ILE A 16 9.73 10.21 13.07
C ILE A 16 10.90 9.23 12.90
N ASP A 17 10.76 8.02 13.42
CA ASP A 17 11.77 6.97 13.31
C ASP A 17 11.82 6.35 11.90
N SER A 18 10.90 6.73 11.02
CA SER A 18 10.82 6.25 9.62
C SER A 18 11.41 7.24 8.61
N ILE A 19 11.85 8.43 9.05
CA ILE A 19 12.52 9.41 8.19
C ILE A 19 13.82 8.82 7.62
N ASP A 20 14.07 9.08 6.34
CA ASP A 20 15.20 8.60 5.55
C ASP A 20 15.29 7.07 5.41
N LYS A 21 14.24 6.35 5.82
CA LYS A 21 14.12 4.91 5.63
C LYS A 21 13.28 4.57 4.42
N LYS A 22 13.52 3.37 3.88
CA LYS A 22 12.75 2.82 2.77
C LYS A 22 11.45 2.21 3.29
N LEU A 23 10.31 2.72 2.84
CA LEU A 23 8.99 2.29 3.29
C LEU A 23 8.19 1.71 2.13
N MET A 24 7.31 0.77 2.45
CA MET A 24 6.16 0.41 1.62
C MET A 24 4.93 1.15 2.14
N VAL A 25 4.18 1.78 1.26
CA VAL A 25 2.92 2.49 1.54
C VAL A 25 1.80 1.84 0.72
N VAL A 26 0.74 1.42 1.39
CA VAL A 26 -0.47 0.90 0.74
C VAL A 26 -1.50 2.01 0.69
N LEU A 27 -2.02 2.27 -0.51
CA LEU A 27 -3.04 3.28 -0.76
C LEU A 27 -4.44 2.67 -0.80
N ARG A 28 -5.45 3.51 -0.58
CA ARG A 28 -6.87 3.10 -0.63
C ARG A 28 -7.29 2.50 -1.97
N ASP A 29 -6.71 2.96 -3.07
CA ASP A 29 -6.96 2.42 -4.42
C ASP A 29 -6.22 1.09 -4.69
N GLY A 30 -5.61 0.48 -3.66
CA GLY A 30 -4.92 -0.80 -3.74
C GLY A 30 -3.48 -0.73 -4.22
N ARG A 31 -2.99 0.46 -4.61
CA ARG A 31 -1.62 0.66 -5.09
C ARG A 31 -0.62 0.53 -3.94
N LYS A 32 0.56 -0.01 -4.27
CA LYS A 32 1.66 -0.23 -3.34
C LYS A 32 2.85 0.58 -3.81
N LEU A 33 3.20 1.61 -3.05
CA LEU A 33 4.32 2.49 -3.34
C LEU A 33 5.49 2.12 -2.44
N ILE A 34 6.69 2.07 -3.00
CA ILE A 34 7.93 1.83 -2.25
C ILE A 34 8.85 3.02 -2.51
N GLY A 35 9.35 3.66 -1.47
CA GLY A 35 10.24 4.82 -1.60
C GLY A 35 10.87 5.22 -0.28
N THR A 36 11.79 6.19 -0.31
CA THR A 36 12.42 6.73 0.89
C THR A 36 11.60 7.89 1.45
N LEU A 37 11.16 7.81 2.70
CA LEU A 37 10.40 8.87 3.35
C LEU A 37 11.31 10.07 3.65
N ARG A 38 11.01 11.24 3.07
CA ARG A 38 11.79 12.46 3.29
C ARG A 38 11.14 13.43 4.27
N SER A 39 9.82 13.53 4.23
CA SER A 39 9.08 14.36 5.17
C SER A 39 7.66 13.87 5.33
N PHE A 40 7.07 14.16 6.48
CA PHE A 40 5.66 13.95 6.74
C PHE A 40 5.08 15.10 7.57
N ASP A 41 3.76 15.15 7.72
CA ASP A 41 3.07 16.02 8.66
C ASP A 41 2.17 15.25 9.63
N GLN A 42 1.55 15.94 10.58
CA GLN A 42 0.66 15.33 11.59
C GLN A 42 -0.58 14.63 11.00
N PHE A 43 -0.93 14.90 9.74
CA PHE A 43 -2.03 14.28 9.02
C PHE A 43 -1.56 13.08 8.17
N ALA A 44 -0.29 12.69 8.31
CA ALA A 44 0.38 11.65 7.52
C ALA A 44 0.40 11.95 6.01
N ASN A 45 0.42 13.23 5.60
CA ASN A 45 0.83 13.56 4.23
C ASN A 45 2.32 13.23 4.08
N LEU A 46 2.70 12.47 3.05
CA LEU A 46 4.05 11.92 2.89
C LEU A 46 4.74 12.48 1.65
N VAL A 47 6.02 12.77 1.77
CA VAL A 47 6.91 12.99 0.61
C VAL A 47 7.85 11.81 0.51
N LEU A 48 7.71 11.04 -0.57
CA LEU A 48 8.61 9.94 -0.90
C LEU A 48 9.57 10.36 -2.01
N GLN A 49 10.84 9.95 -1.88
CA GLN A 49 11.85 10.04 -2.94
C GLN A 49 12.13 8.65 -3.51
N ASP A 50 12.58 8.61 -4.78
CA ASP A 50 12.96 7.37 -5.48
C ASP A 50 11.84 6.33 -5.45
N THR A 51 10.61 6.85 -5.56
CA THR A 51 9.39 6.07 -5.43
C THR A 51 9.21 5.18 -6.64
N ILE A 52 8.91 3.92 -6.39
CA ILE A 52 8.38 2.97 -7.37
C ILE A 52 6.97 2.58 -6.96
N GLU A 53 6.14 2.26 -7.93
CA GLU A 53 4.88 1.55 -7.71
C GLU A 53 5.08 0.09 -8.07
N ARG A 54 4.85 -0.79 -7.10
CA ARG A 54 5.02 -2.23 -7.26
C ARG A 54 3.67 -2.92 -7.38
N ILE A 55 3.49 -3.66 -8.46
CA ILE A 55 2.28 -4.45 -8.71
C ILE A 55 2.64 -5.92 -8.44
N TYR A 56 1.80 -6.61 -7.66
CA TYR A 56 1.94 -8.03 -7.37
C TYR A 56 0.78 -8.80 -7.99
N VAL A 57 1.08 -9.87 -8.72
CA VAL A 57 0.09 -10.78 -9.32
C VAL A 57 0.60 -12.20 -9.19
N GLY A 58 -0.07 -13.02 -8.36
CA GLY A 58 0.38 -14.38 -8.05
C GLY A 58 1.82 -14.39 -7.50
N ASN A 59 2.73 -15.10 -8.18
CA ASN A 59 4.15 -15.18 -7.82
C ASN A 59 5.03 -14.19 -8.61
N CYS A 60 4.44 -13.23 -9.32
CA CYS A 60 5.16 -12.25 -10.11
C CYS A 60 4.97 -10.83 -9.55
N TYR A 61 5.95 -9.96 -9.81
CA TYR A 61 5.84 -8.53 -9.53
C TYR A 61 6.45 -7.69 -10.65
N GLY A 62 6.03 -6.42 -10.74
CA GLY A 62 6.63 -5.45 -11.64
C GLY A 62 6.65 -4.05 -11.04
N ASP A 63 7.69 -3.28 -11.38
CA ASP A 63 7.99 -1.98 -10.78
C ASP A 63 7.86 -0.85 -11.80
N ILE A 64 7.09 0.18 -11.45
CA ILE A 64 6.88 1.37 -12.28
C ILE A 64 7.56 2.56 -11.58
N PRO A 65 8.56 3.22 -12.20
CA PRO A 65 9.22 4.37 -11.59
C PRO A 65 8.26 5.57 -11.49
N ARG A 66 8.21 6.19 -10.32
CA ARG A 66 7.40 7.39 -10.03
C ARG A 66 8.25 8.59 -9.61
N GLY A 67 9.45 8.37 -9.06
CA GLY A 67 10.37 9.45 -8.67
C GLY A 67 9.96 10.11 -7.35
N ILE A 68 9.83 11.43 -7.32
CA ILE A 68 9.33 12.15 -6.13
C ILE A 68 7.80 12.09 -6.12
N PHE A 69 7.22 11.64 -5.02
CA PHE A 69 5.78 11.43 -4.91
C PHE A 69 5.24 12.07 -3.62
N LEU A 70 4.25 12.95 -3.77
CA LEU A 70 3.52 13.56 -2.65
C LEU A 70 2.21 12.81 -2.46
N ILE A 71 2.05 12.17 -1.31
CA ILE A 71 0.88 11.37 -0.95
C ILE A 71 0.04 12.16 0.05
N ARG A 72 -1.26 12.27 -0.22
CA ARG A 72 -2.20 12.85 0.72
C ARG A 72 -2.57 11.82 1.79
N GLY A 73 -2.46 12.21 3.07
CA GLY A 73 -2.45 11.30 4.20
C GLY A 73 -3.75 10.53 4.39
N GLU A 74 -4.89 11.08 3.98
CA GLU A 74 -6.12 10.29 4.03
C GLU A 74 -6.00 9.05 3.15
N ASN A 75 -5.34 9.10 1.98
CA ASN A 75 -5.30 7.98 1.04
C ASN A 75 -4.37 6.85 1.48
N VAL A 76 -3.63 7.05 2.57
CA VAL A 76 -2.76 6.04 3.17
C VAL A 76 -3.59 5.09 4.01
N VAL A 77 -3.51 3.79 3.72
CA VAL A 77 -4.12 2.73 4.51
C VAL A 77 -3.15 2.28 5.59
N LEU A 78 -1.93 1.93 5.19
CA LEU A 78 -0.84 1.59 6.09
C LEU A 78 0.50 1.90 5.43
N LEU A 79 1.53 1.98 6.25
CA LEU A 79 2.92 2.05 5.83
C LEU A 79 3.81 1.26 6.78
N GLY A 80 4.94 0.77 6.27
CA GLY A 80 5.91 0.05 7.08
C GLY A 80 7.31 0.12 6.47
N GLU A 81 8.31 0.11 7.34
CA GLU A 81 9.72 0.01 6.94
C GLU A 81 9.99 -1.34 6.26
N ILE A 82 10.72 -1.31 5.15
CA ILE A 82 11.13 -2.50 4.41
C ILE A 82 12.49 -2.95 4.94
N ASP A 83 12.53 -4.20 5.38
CA ASP A 83 13.77 -4.91 5.71
C ASP A 83 14.37 -5.47 4.41
N LEU A 84 15.51 -4.91 4.00
CA LEU A 84 16.16 -5.25 2.72
C LEU A 84 16.65 -6.71 2.70
N ASP A 85 17.12 -7.23 3.83
CA ASP A 85 17.65 -8.59 3.91
C ASP A 85 16.53 -9.63 3.73
N LYS A 86 15.34 -9.32 4.25
CA LYS A 86 14.15 -10.17 4.07
C LYS A 86 13.59 -10.06 2.67
N GLU A 87 13.60 -8.88 2.08
CA GLU A 87 13.10 -8.65 0.72
C GLU A 87 13.85 -9.50 -0.32
N GLU A 88 15.17 -9.65 -0.16
CA GLU A 88 16.00 -10.49 -1.03
C GLU A 88 15.68 -11.99 -0.93
N GLN A 89 15.11 -12.44 0.19
CA GLN A 89 14.74 -13.84 0.41
C GLN A 89 13.38 -14.21 -0.19
N ILE A 90 12.63 -13.22 -0.69
CA ILE A 90 11.29 -13.45 -1.24
C ILE A 90 11.40 -14.04 -2.65
N ASN A 91 10.85 -15.25 -2.83
CA ASN A 91 10.82 -15.96 -4.11
C ASN A 91 9.74 -15.42 -5.07
N LEU A 92 9.78 -14.14 -5.41
CA LEU A 92 8.92 -13.54 -6.43
C LEU A 92 9.69 -13.29 -7.72
N ARG A 93 9.03 -13.52 -8.86
CA ARG A 93 9.62 -13.29 -10.18
C ARG A 93 9.33 -11.87 -10.66
N GLN A 94 10.37 -11.09 -10.94
CA GLN A 94 10.20 -9.80 -11.60
C GLN A 94 9.83 -10.00 -13.07
N VAL A 95 8.80 -9.31 -13.54
CA VAL A 95 8.37 -9.28 -14.94
C VAL A 95 8.30 -7.84 -15.46
N PRO A 96 8.34 -7.62 -16.79
CA PRO A 96 8.20 -6.29 -17.37
C PRO A 96 6.87 -5.62 -17.02
N VAL A 97 6.87 -4.28 -17.01
CA VAL A 97 5.69 -3.47 -16.66
C VAL A 97 4.48 -3.80 -17.54
N GLU A 98 4.69 -4.03 -18.83
CA GLU A 98 3.61 -4.36 -19.76
C GLU A 98 2.93 -5.69 -19.39
N GLU A 99 3.73 -6.70 -19.05
CA GLU A 99 3.24 -8.03 -18.68
C GLU A 99 2.48 -8.01 -17.36
N ILE A 100 3.00 -7.32 -16.33
CA ILE A 100 2.32 -7.25 -15.03
C ILE A 100 1.01 -6.47 -15.10
N LEU A 101 0.93 -5.43 -15.93
CA LEU A 101 -0.29 -4.62 -16.10
C LEU A 101 -1.41 -5.43 -16.77
N VAL A 102 -1.06 -6.28 -17.73
CA VAL A 102 -2.01 -7.21 -18.35
C VAL A 102 -2.49 -8.22 -17.31
N ALA A 103 -1.56 -8.86 -16.59
CA ALA A 103 -1.89 -9.85 -15.57
C ALA A 103 -2.78 -9.25 -14.44
N GLN A 104 -2.48 -8.03 -14.01
CA GLN A 104 -3.26 -7.31 -13.00
C GLN A 104 -4.68 -7.04 -13.48
N ARG A 105 -4.84 -6.61 -14.75
CA ARG A 105 -6.16 -6.34 -15.32
C ARG A 105 -7.02 -7.61 -15.35
N GLU A 106 -6.44 -8.72 -15.79
CA GLU A 106 -7.12 -10.02 -15.82
C GLU A 106 -7.55 -10.46 -14.41
N GLU A 107 -6.69 -10.28 -13.41
CA GLU A 107 -7.00 -10.61 -12.02
C GLU A 107 -8.13 -9.74 -11.44
N ILE A 108 -8.10 -8.42 -11.70
CA ILE A 108 -9.16 -7.50 -11.26
C ILE A 108 -10.49 -7.86 -11.92
N GLU A 109 -10.51 -8.08 -13.24
CA GLU A 109 -11.73 -8.47 -13.97
C GLU A 109 -12.30 -9.80 -13.47
N ALA A 110 -11.44 -10.77 -13.15
CA ALA A 110 -11.85 -12.04 -12.57
C ALA A 110 -12.45 -11.86 -11.16
N LYS A 111 -11.80 -11.08 -10.30
CA LYS A 111 -12.28 -10.77 -8.94
C LYS A 111 -13.61 -10.05 -8.97
N GLU A 112 -13.78 -9.04 -9.83
CA GLU A 112 -15.03 -8.31 -9.97
C GLU A 112 -16.20 -9.23 -10.38
N LYS A 113 -15.97 -10.17 -11.30
CA LYS A 113 -17.02 -11.12 -11.74
C LYS A 113 -17.47 -12.01 -10.59
N VAL A 114 -16.51 -12.52 -9.82
CA VAL A 114 -16.77 -13.36 -8.64
C VAL A 114 -17.47 -12.57 -7.54
N GLU A 115 -17.01 -11.36 -7.27
CA GLU A 115 -17.58 -10.47 -6.25
C GLU A 115 -19.01 -10.08 -6.60
N LYS A 116 -19.30 -9.71 -7.86
CA LYS A 116 -20.68 -9.39 -8.31
C LYS A 116 -21.65 -10.55 -8.08
N ILE A 117 -21.22 -11.79 -8.26
CA ILE A 117 -22.05 -12.98 -7.99
C ILE A 117 -22.23 -13.17 -6.48
N ARG A 118 -21.13 -13.11 -5.72
CA ARG A 118 -21.13 -13.26 -4.26
C ARG A 118 -22.02 -12.21 -3.59
N SER A 119 -21.89 -10.95 -4.00
CA SER A 119 -22.65 -9.82 -3.46
C SER A 119 -24.15 -9.97 -3.70
N LYS A 120 -24.57 -10.46 -4.88
CA LYS A 120 -25.99 -10.76 -5.15
C LYS A 120 -26.53 -11.84 -4.21
N ILE A 121 -25.80 -12.95 -4.06
CA ILE A 121 -26.22 -14.07 -3.20
C ILE A 121 -26.33 -13.63 -1.74
N LEU A 122 -25.37 -12.86 -1.24
CA LEU A 122 -25.35 -12.36 0.13
C LEU A 122 -26.50 -11.37 0.38
N HIS A 123 -26.75 -10.47 -0.57
CA HIS A 123 -27.85 -9.54 -0.50
C HIS A 123 -29.21 -10.27 -0.45
N ASP A 124 -29.41 -11.30 -1.29
CA ASP A 124 -30.63 -12.11 -1.29
C ASP A 124 -30.86 -12.85 0.05
N GLN A 125 -29.79 -13.10 0.80
CA GLN A 125 -29.84 -13.67 2.16
C GLN A 125 -29.99 -12.63 3.26
N GLY A 126 -30.10 -11.34 2.91
CA GLY A 126 -30.30 -10.24 3.86
C GLY A 126 -29.01 -9.68 4.47
N PHE A 127 -27.84 -10.00 3.93
CA PHE A 127 -26.57 -9.40 4.36
C PHE A 127 -26.36 -8.03 3.70
N CYS A 128 -25.75 -7.09 4.45
CA CYS A 128 -25.31 -5.81 3.91
C CYS A 128 -24.06 -6.01 3.02
N VAL A 129 -24.06 -5.39 1.84
CA VAL A 129 -22.98 -5.48 0.87
C VAL A 129 -22.57 -4.08 0.42
N ASP A 130 -22.18 -3.25 1.39
CA ASP A 130 -21.59 -1.94 1.09
C ASP A 130 -20.15 -2.13 0.64
N SER A 131 -19.93 -2.03 -0.66
CA SER A 131 -18.62 -1.93 -1.29
C SER A 131 -18.39 -0.45 -1.64
N ALA A 132 -17.54 0.23 -0.87
CA ALA A 132 -17.09 1.56 -1.25
C ALA A 132 -16.12 1.42 -2.44
N GLN A 133 -16.48 2.04 -3.56
CA GLN A 133 -15.76 1.91 -4.83
C GLN A 133 -14.28 2.34 -4.76
N ASN A 134 -13.89 3.04 -3.69
CA ASN A 134 -12.56 3.58 -3.45
C ASN A 134 -11.74 2.80 -2.39
N ASP A 135 -12.29 1.73 -1.81
CA ASP A 135 -11.61 0.92 -0.78
C ASP A 135 -11.18 -0.43 -1.38
N LEU A 136 -10.12 -0.41 -2.19
CA LEU A 136 -9.60 -1.54 -2.98
C LEU A 136 -8.31 -2.15 -2.41
N TYR A 137 -8.00 -1.87 -1.14
CA TYR A 137 -6.73 -2.22 -0.48
C TYR A 137 -6.61 -3.69 -0.04
#